data_AF-A0A524B0U8-F1
#
_entry.id   AF-A0A524B0U8-F1
#
_cell.length_a   1.000
_cell.length_b   1.000
_cell.length_c   1.000
_cell.angle_alpha   90.00
_cell.angle_beta   90.00
_cell.angle_gamma   90.00
#
_symmetry.space_group_name_H-M   'P 1'
#
loop_
_entity.id
_entity.type
_entity.pdbx_description
1 polymer ?
#
loop_
_entity_poly.entity_id
_entity_poly.type
_entity_poly.pdbx_seq_one_letter_code
_entity_poly.pdbx_strand_id
1 'polypeptide(L)'
;MLPIRGIDVAASDPAATRDFFAVFGYESDGAVLRRSAGATVVVTGSSSDGSVRRGWDLGPRGLDVYVHDLDDALDRVVRAGWRGGAIGSISLGPVRMRQVLVAGPDGVPVVMVESSHRRPSLLDTESHWCSEIYSVVWCVSDRDREAGLWTAAGAIAGPPLEFADPSLGAYLDLPVADSPLRMITLASEDGASTRLELLSFPGREAAVTARSAGVTGLRLGGDIPAGSEIAL
;
A
#
# COMPACT_ATOMS: atom_id res chain seq x y z
N MET A 1 -3.25 -17.25 6.07
CA MET A 1 -2.28 -16.24 5.69
C MET A 1 -1.56 -15.89 6.94
N LEU A 2 -0.25 -16.00 6.86
CA LEU A 2 0.59 -15.59 7.95
C LEU A 2 0.63 -14.05 7.91
N PRO A 3 0.40 -13.40 9.06
CA PRO A 3 0.23 -11.95 9.12
C PRO A 3 1.42 -11.25 8.47
N ILE A 4 1.16 -10.16 7.75
CA ILE A 4 2.23 -9.31 7.22
C ILE A 4 2.91 -8.66 8.43
N ARG A 5 4.18 -9.00 8.65
CA ARG A 5 5.00 -8.52 9.78
C ARG A 5 5.98 -7.43 9.36
N GLY A 6 6.30 -7.36 8.08
CA GLY A 6 7.11 -6.28 7.57
C GLY A 6 7.05 -6.10 6.06
N ILE A 7 7.64 -4.99 5.63
CA ILE A 7 7.72 -4.55 4.24
C ILE A 7 9.20 -4.30 3.94
N ASP A 8 9.68 -4.87 2.83
CA ASP A 8 11.03 -4.63 2.34
C ASP A 8 11.04 -3.44 1.39
N VAL A 9 11.97 -2.52 1.65
CA VAL A 9 12.19 -1.32 0.84
C VAL A 9 13.66 -1.23 0.47
N ALA A 10 13.97 -1.29 -0.82
CA ALA A 10 15.30 -1.01 -1.34
C ALA A 10 15.40 0.46 -1.73
N ALA A 11 16.43 1.16 -1.27
CA ALA A 11 16.54 2.61 -1.39
C ALA A 11 17.91 3.05 -1.93
N SER A 12 17.91 3.95 -2.91
CA SER A 12 19.12 4.65 -3.40
C SER A 12 19.69 5.57 -2.31
N ASP A 13 18.81 6.17 -1.50
CA ASP A 13 19.14 6.91 -0.30
C ASP A 13 18.37 6.37 0.93
N PRO A 14 18.94 5.39 1.65
CA PRO A 14 18.33 4.85 2.86
C PRO A 14 18.10 5.87 3.97
N ALA A 15 18.79 7.01 4.00
CA ALA A 15 18.53 8.04 5.01
C ALA A 15 17.25 8.80 4.66
N ALA A 16 17.12 9.27 3.42
CA ALA A 16 15.91 9.92 2.94
C ALA A 16 14.67 9.03 3.09
N THR A 17 14.77 7.73 2.79
CA THR A 17 13.64 6.79 2.99
C THR A 17 13.24 6.67 4.46
N ARG A 18 14.20 6.70 5.40
CA ARG A 18 13.89 6.67 6.83
C ARG A 18 13.22 7.97 7.28
N ASP A 19 13.70 9.12 6.81
CA ASP A 19 13.09 10.42 7.08
C ASP A 19 11.65 10.49 6.55
N PHE A 20 11.39 9.88 5.39
CA PHE A 20 10.05 9.76 4.83
C PHE A 20 9.10 8.98 5.77
N PHE A 21 9.51 7.81 6.22
CA PHE A 21 8.68 7.01 7.15
C PHE A 21 8.56 7.64 8.54
N ALA A 22 9.55 8.43 8.98
CA ALA A 22 9.48 9.15 10.25
C ALA A 22 8.32 10.15 10.30
N VAL A 23 7.91 10.72 9.16
CA VAL A 23 6.70 11.57 9.07
C VAL A 23 5.47 10.81 9.55
N PHE A 24 5.37 9.52 9.21
CA PHE A 24 4.27 8.62 9.60
C PHE A 24 4.47 7.95 10.97
N GLY A 25 5.39 8.47 11.79
CA GLY A 25 5.61 8.01 13.16
C GLY A 25 6.38 6.69 13.26
N TYR A 26 7.14 6.31 12.23
CA TYR A 26 8.09 5.20 12.33
C TYR A 26 9.42 5.68 12.92
N GLU A 27 9.94 4.91 13.88
CA GLU A 27 11.22 5.14 14.52
C GLU A 27 12.29 4.19 13.98
N SER A 28 13.51 4.69 13.80
CA SER A 28 14.62 3.91 13.24
C SER A 28 15.41 3.19 14.32
N ASP A 29 15.60 1.88 14.12
CA ASP A 29 16.58 1.03 14.79
C ASP A 29 17.51 0.43 13.72
N GLY A 30 18.49 1.23 13.29
CA GLY A 30 19.36 0.89 12.17
C GLY A 30 18.61 0.80 10.84
N ALA A 31 18.58 -0.39 10.24
CA ALA A 31 17.88 -0.66 8.98
C ALA A 31 16.39 -0.99 9.17
N VAL A 32 15.96 -1.24 10.41
CA VAL A 32 14.58 -1.60 10.72
C VAL A 32 13.86 -0.38 11.27
N LEU A 33 12.72 -0.06 10.67
CA LEU A 33 11.80 0.96 11.12
C LEU A 33 10.63 0.30 11.82
N ARG A 34 10.30 0.80 13.01
CA ARG A 34 9.21 0.27 13.84
C ARG A 34 8.24 1.37 14.22
N ARG A 35 7.01 0.94 14.50
CA ARG A 35 5.99 1.75 15.14
C ARG A 35 5.50 1.00 16.37
N SER A 36 4.77 1.66 17.27
CA SER A 36 4.22 1.02 18.47
C SER A 36 3.34 -0.20 18.16
N ALA A 37 2.72 -0.23 16.98
CA ALA A 37 2.00 -1.39 16.45
C ALA A 37 2.09 -1.49 14.91
N GLY A 38 1.73 -2.66 14.38
CA GLY A 38 1.65 -2.93 12.94
C GLY A 38 2.93 -3.52 12.31
N ALA A 39 2.98 -3.49 10.98
CA ALA A 39 4.13 -4.00 10.23
C ALA A 39 5.37 -3.10 10.37
N THR A 40 6.53 -3.74 10.46
CA THR A 40 7.83 -3.08 10.39
C THR A 40 8.21 -2.73 8.95
N VAL A 41 9.09 -1.77 8.73
CA VAL A 41 9.66 -1.49 7.41
C VAL A 41 11.16 -1.74 7.49
N VAL A 42 11.74 -2.49 6.55
CA VAL A 42 13.18 -2.70 6.50
C VAL A 42 13.76 -2.07 5.26
N VAL A 43 14.66 -1.13 5.50
CA VAL A 43 15.29 -0.32 4.45
C VAL A 43 16.68 -0.86 4.16
N THR A 44 16.91 -1.27 2.92
CA THR A 44 18.21 -1.74 2.42
C THR A 44 18.75 -0.77 1.37
N GLY A 45 20.07 -0.71 1.21
CA GLY A 45 20.70 0.11 0.16
C GLY A 45 20.54 -0.52 -1.23
N SER A 46 20.29 0.31 -2.23
CA SER A 46 20.26 -0.05 -3.64
C SER A 46 21.23 0.82 -4.44
N SER A 47 21.83 0.25 -5.48
CA SER A 47 22.64 1.00 -6.46
C SER A 47 21.80 1.59 -7.59
N SER A 48 20.47 1.44 -7.55
CA SER A 48 19.55 1.89 -8.57
C SER A 48 18.53 2.85 -8.00
N ASP A 49 18.10 3.80 -8.82
CA ASP A 49 17.01 4.70 -8.47
C ASP A 49 15.65 4.04 -8.75
N GLY A 50 14.66 4.34 -7.92
CA GLY A 50 13.26 3.96 -8.13
C GLY A 50 12.37 5.12 -8.58
N SER A 51 11.15 4.81 -9.01
CA SER A 51 10.14 5.82 -9.38
C SER A 51 8.74 5.39 -8.92
N VAL A 52 7.73 6.25 -8.82
CA VAL A 52 6.37 5.76 -8.49
C VAL A 52 5.84 4.92 -9.66
N ARG A 53 5.26 3.75 -9.37
CA ARG A 53 4.57 2.95 -10.39
C ARG A 53 3.26 3.63 -10.79
N ARG A 54 2.97 3.66 -12.10
CA ARG A 54 1.80 4.36 -12.65
C ARG A 54 1.01 3.42 -13.54
N GLY A 55 -0.24 3.77 -13.80
CA GLY A 55 -1.09 2.98 -14.67
C GLY A 55 -1.13 1.50 -14.30
N TRP A 56 -0.92 0.64 -15.29
CA TRP A 56 -1.17 -0.79 -15.20
C TRP A 56 0.05 -1.64 -14.80
N ASP A 57 1.17 -1.05 -14.39
CA ASP A 57 2.37 -1.82 -14.04
C ASP A 57 2.10 -2.88 -12.95
N LEU A 58 2.83 -3.99 -13.03
CA LEU A 58 3.15 -4.94 -11.93
C LEU A 58 3.22 -4.31 -10.53
N GLY A 59 3.08 -5.07 -9.43
CA GLY A 59 3.82 -4.77 -8.20
C GLY A 59 3.14 -3.85 -7.17
N PRO A 60 3.89 -3.43 -6.13
CA PRO A 60 3.34 -2.65 -5.03
C PRO A 60 2.79 -1.31 -5.52
N ARG A 61 1.63 -0.93 -4.98
CA ARG A 61 0.83 0.23 -5.38
C ARG A 61 0.53 1.20 -4.26
N GLY A 62 0.54 0.75 -3.02
CA GLY A 62 0.24 1.58 -1.89
C GLY A 62 0.57 0.89 -0.59
N LEU A 63 1.05 1.68 0.36
CA LEU A 63 1.04 1.38 1.78
C LEU A 63 -0.03 2.28 2.37
N ASP A 64 -1.21 1.73 2.65
CA ASP A 64 -2.33 2.57 3.05
C ASP A 64 -2.25 2.86 4.55
N VAL A 65 -2.45 4.12 4.90
CA VAL A 65 -2.62 4.58 6.29
C VAL A 65 -3.93 5.35 6.38
N TYR A 66 -4.71 5.10 7.42
CA TYR A 66 -5.87 5.93 7.72
C TYR A 66 -5.42 7.22 8.40
N VAL A 67 -6.10 8.31 8.06
CA VAL A 67 -5.94 9.62 8.70
C VAL A 67 -7.30 10.16 9.13
N HIS A 68 -7.30 11.05 10.11
CA HIS A 68 -8.53 11.69 10.59
C HIS A 68 -8.95 12.91 9.78
N ASP A 69 -7.98 13.68 9.32
CA ASP A 69 -8.15 14.87 8.48
C ASP A 69 -7.12 14.76 7.34
N LEU A 70 -7.61 14.56 6.11
CA LEU A 70 -6.73 14.34 4.96
C LEU A 70 -5.94 15.58 4.57
N ASP A 71 -6.51 16.77 4.77
CA ASP A 71 -5.89 18.02 4.34
C ASP A 71 -4.73 18.38 5.31
N ASP A 72 -4.94 18.27 6.63
CA ASP A 72 -3.85 18.44 7.61
C ASP A 72 -2.74 17.39 7.43
N ALA A 73 -3.12 16.14 7.15
CA ALA A 73 -2.19 15.05 6.86
C ALA A 73 -1.31 15.36 5.64
N LEU A 74 -1.91 15.85 4.55
CA LEU A 74 -1.19 16.25 3.34
C LEU A 74 -0.25 17.44 3.61
N ASP A 75 -0.72 18.45 4.34
CA ASP A 75 0.11 19.59 4.72
C ASP A 75 1.33 19.20 5.57
N ARG A 76 1.20 18.20 6.44
CA ARG A 76 2.35 17.66 7.22
C ARG A 76 3.39 17.04 6.31
N VAL A 77 2.95 16.19 5.38
CA VAL A 77 3.82 15.51 4.42
C VAL A 77 4.53 16.52 3.51
N VAL A 78 3.81 17.52 3.01
CA VAL A 78 4.37 18.58 2.15
C VAL A 78 5.37 19.45 2.91
N ARG A 79 5.08 19.81 4.17
CA ARG A 79 6.04 20.55 5.02
C ARG A 79 7.31 19.75 5.34
N ALA A 80 7.22 18.43 5.34
CA ALA A 80 8.39 17.55 5.46
C ALA A 80 9.19 17.41 4.15
N GLY A 81 8.78 18.08 3.07
CA GLY A 81 9.49 18.12 1.79
C GLY A 81 9.03 17.07 0.77
N TRP A 82 7.99 16.29 1.09
CA TRP A 82 7.49 15.21 0.23
C TRP A 82 6.34 15.67 -0.65
N ARG A 83 6.17 15.00 -1.80
CA ARG A 83 5.16 15.38 -2.79
C ARG A 83 3.91 14.51 -2.66
N GLY A 84 2.77 15.16 -2.44
CA GLY A 84 1.45 14.55 -2.60
C GLY A 84 0.87 14.73 -4.00
N GLY A 85 -0.01 13.81 -4.39
CA GLY A 85 -0.84 13.89 -5.58
C GLY A 85 -2.12 14.70 -5.37
N ALA A 86 -3.06 14.55 -6.31
CA ALA A 86 -4.41 15.10 -6.15
C ALA A 86 -5.24 14.24 -5.18
N ILE A 87 -6.11 14.88 -4.41
CA ILE A 87 -7.08 14.19 -3.56
C ILE A 87 -8.19 13.59 -4.43
N GLY A 88 -8.33 12.27 -4.42
CA GLY A 88 -9.45 11.54 -4.98
C GLY A 88 -10.58 11.39 -3.96
N SER A 89 -11.82 11.27 -4.44
CA SER A 89 -12.99 10.97 -3.61
C SER A 89 -13.80 9.85 -4.23
N ILE A 90 -14.08 8.80 -3.47
CA ILE A 90 -14.77 7.60 -3.94
C ILE A 90 -15.91 7.27 -2.96
N SER A 91 -17.03 6.80 -3.49
CA SER A 91 -18.14 6.27 -2.69
C SER A 91 -18.30 4.77 -2.94
N LEU A 92 -18.22 3.97 -1.88
CA LEU A 92 -18.45 2.53 -1.88
C LEU A 92 -19.68 2.20 -1.04
N GLY A 93 -20.83 2.12 -1.70
CA GLY A 93 -22.12 2.00 -1.04
C GLY A 93 -22.31 3.16 -0.05
N PRO A 94 -22.50 2.91 1.26
CA PRO A 94 -22.64 3.96 2.26
C PRO A 94 -21.32 4.61 2.68
N VAL A 95 -20.17 4.02 2.34
CA VAL A 95 -18.85 4.49 2.76
C VAL A 95 -18.35 5.55 1.79
N ARG A 96 -17.92 6.69 2.32
CA ARG A 96 -17.24 7.75 1.57
C ARG A 96 -15.78 7.78 1.97
N MET A 97 -14.90 7.84 0.98
CA MET A 97 -13.45 7.90 1.19
C MET A 97 -12.85 9.05 0.41
N ARG A 98 -11.90 9.75 1.03
CA ARG A 98 -10.97 10.66 0.38
C ARG A 98 -9.58 10.05 0.47
N GLN A 99 -8.82 10.09 -0.62
CA GLN A 99 -7.52 9.44 -0.70
C GLN A 99 -6.51 10.30 -1.44
N VAL A 100 -5.25 10.25 -1.03
CA VAL A 100 -4.14 10.87 -1.76
C VAL A 100 -2.92 9.96 -1.72
N LEU A 101 -2.30 9.79 -2.89
CA LEU A 101 -1.01 9.12 -3.01
C LEU A 101 0.12 10.11 -2.70
N VAL A 102 1.00 9.73 -1.80
CA VAL A 102 2.25 10.40 -1.48
C VAL A 102 3.41 9.56 -2.00
N ALA A 103 4.30 10.20 -2.74
CA ALA A 103 5.50 9.59 -3.29
C ALA A 103 6.71 9.88 -2.39
N GLY A 104 7.24 8.85 -1.72
CA GLY A 104 8.53 8.92 -1.04
C GLY A 104 9.72 8.72 -1.98
N PRO A 105 10.95 8.71 -1.45
CA PRO A 105 12.17 8.36 -2.19
C PRO A 105 12.03 7.04 -2.94
N ASP A 106 12.65 6.93 -4.11
CA ASP A 106 12.58 5.75 -5.00
C ASP A 106 11.15 5.30 -5.36
N GLY A 107 10.18 6.21 -5.19
CA GLY A 107 8.78 5.96 -5.48
C GLY A 107 8.08 5.04 -4.49
N VAL A 108 8.52 4.98 -3.23
CA VAL A 108 7.77 4.33 -2.14
C VAL A 108 6.36 4.95 -2.07
N PRO A 109 5.29 4.19 -2.33
CA PRO A 109 3.95 4.73 -2.39
C PRO A 109 3.26 4.63 -1.02
N VAL A 110 2.91 5.76 -0.40
CA VAL A 110 2.01 5.77 0.77
C VAL A 110 0.69 6.41 0.37
N VAL A 111 -0.41 5.72 0.63
CA VAL A 111 -1.75 6.26 0.40
C VAL A 111 -2.32 6.68 1.73
N MET A 112 -2.68 7.95 1.85
CA MET A 112 -3.43 8.43 3.03
C MET A 112 -4.92 8.36 2.72
N VAL A 113 -5.67 7.74 3.63
CA VAL A 113 -7.11 7.48 3.46
C VAL A 113 -7.88 8.12 4.62
N GLU A 114 -8.77 9.04 4.29
CA GLU A 114 -9.82 9.50 5.20
C GLU A 114 -11.12 8.77 4.81
N SER A 115 -11.77 8.12 5.78
CA SER A 115 -12.98 7.34 5.51
C SER A 115 -14.06 7.61 6.53
N SER A 116 -15.31 7.73 6.06
CA SER A 116 -16.50 7.86 6.93
C SER A 116 -16.75 6.61 7.78
N HIS A 117 -16.22 5.47 7.35
CA HIS A 117 -16.24 4.23 8.12
C HIS A 117 -14.98 3.42 7.81
N ARG A 118 -14.22 3.08 8.85
CA ARG A 118 -13.05 2.23 8.75
C ARG A 118 -13.07 1.19 9.84
N ARG A 119 -12.31 0.13 9.61
CA ARG A 119 -11.95 -0.81 10.67
C ARG A 119 -11.08 -0.10 11.72
N PRO A 120 -11.09 -0.59 12.97
CA PRO A 120 -10.18 -0.08 13.99
C PRO A 120 -8.72 -0.22 13.56
N SER A 121 -7.93 0.78 13.88
CA SER A 121 -6.47 0.76 13.82
C SER A 121 -5.95 0.28 15.16
N LEU A 122 -4.78 -0.36 15.15
CA LEU A 122 -4.09 -0.75 16.39
C LEU A 122 -3.66 0.46 17.24
N LEU A 123 -3.63 1.65 16.64
CA LEU A 123 -3.19 2.89 17.25
C LEU A 123 -4.36 3.79 17.67
N ASP A 124 -5.62 3.34 17.56
CA ASP A 124 -6.80 4.14 17.91
C ASP A 124 -6.86 4.57 19.39
N THR A 125 -6.11 3.90 20.27
CA THR A 125 -6.00 4.26 21.69
C THR A 125 -4.84 5.21 22.01
N GLU A 126 -4.02 5.54 21.01
CA GLU A 126 -2.85 6.40 21.14
C GLU A 126 -3.07 7.72 20.39
N SER A 127 -2.41 8.80 20.82
CA SER A 127 -2.54 10.11 20.17
C SER A 127 -1.66 10.20 18.92
N HIS A 128 -2.07 9.53 17.84
CA HIS A 128 -1.42 9.61 16.53
C HIS A 128 -2.31 10.29 15.49
N TRP A 129 -1.69 10.91 14.49
CA TRP A 129 -2.42 11.57 13.41
C TRP A 129 -2.79 10.63 12.25
N CYS A 130 -2.13 9.46 12.18
CA CYS A 130 -2.44 8.38 11.23
C CYS A 130 -2.39 7.00 11.89
N SER A 131 -3.02 6.00 11.29
CA SER A 131 -2.88 4.58 11.68
C SER A 131 -1.51 4.03 11.31
N GLU A 132 -1.16 2.85 11.83
CA GLU A 132 -0.15 1.97 11.25
C GLU A 132 -0.39 1.70 9.75
N ILE A 133 0.60 1.14 9.05
CA ILE A 133 0.35 0.62 7.69
C ILE A 133 -0.75 -0.43 7.77
N TYR A 134 -1.92 -0.03 7.30
CA TYR A 134 -3.18 -0.73 7.47
C TYR A 134 -3.34 -1.79 6.40
N SER A 135 -2.95 -1.48 5.18
CA SER A 135 -2.89 -2.42 4.07
C SER A 135 -1.65 -2.21 3.22
N VAL A 136 -1.25 -3.29 2.54
CA VAL A 136 -0.35 -3.21 1.39
C VAL A 136 -1.16 -3.52 0.14
N VAL A 137 -1.15 -2.60 -0.80
CA VAL A 137 -1.83 -2.73 -2.08
C VAL A 137 -0.83 -3.22 -3.12
N TRP A 138 -1.18 -4.27 -3.85
CA TRP A 138 -0.33 -4.89 -4.86
C TRP A 138 -1.10 -5.15 -6.15
N CYS A 139 -0.59 -4.64 -7.26
CA CYS A 139 -1.14 -4.91 -8.58
C CYS A 139 -0.60 -6.24 -9.12
N VAL A 140 -1.49 -7.11 -9.56
CA VAL A 140 -1.18 -8.44 -10.11
C VAL A 140 -1.90 -8.63 -11.44
N SER A 141 -1.37 -9.54 -12.26
CA SER A 141 -1.93 -9.81 -13.59
C SER A 141 -3.34 -10.40 -13.51
N ASP A 142 -3.55 -11.31 -12.55
CA ASP A 142 -4.81 -11.98 -12.29
C ASP A 142 -5.10 -12.05 -10.79
N ARG A 143 -5.98 -11.15 -10.33
CA ARG A 143 -6.43 -11.05 -8.94
C ARG A 143 -7.00 -12.37 -8.42
N ASP A 144 -7.82 -13.06 -9.22
CA ASP A 144 -8.57 -14.22 -8.74
C ASP A 144 -7.66 -15.44 -8.61
N ARG A 145 -6.74 -15.63 -9.58
CA ARG A 145 -5.67 -16.62 -9.48
C ARG A 145 -4.80 -16.36 -8.24
N GLU A 146 -4.31 -15.13 -8.07
CA GLU A 146 -3.44 -14.76 -6.97
C GLU A 146 -4.17 -14.96 -5.62
N ALA A 147 -5.41 -14.47 -5.48
CA ALA A 147 -6.24 -14.68 -4.30
C ALA A 147 -6.45 -16.17 -3.98
N GLY A 148 -6.58 -17.03 -5.00
CA GLY A 148 -6.63 -18.48 -4.83
C GLY A 148 -5.37 -19.07 -4.16
N LEU A 149 -4.19 -18.58 -4.54
CA LEU A 149 -2.92 -19.01 -3.91
C LEU A 149 -2.85 -18.59 -2.44
N TRP A 150 -3.21 -17.35 -2.14
CA TRP A 150 -3.19 -16.82 -0.78
C TRP A 150 -4.24 -17.48 0.13
N THR A 151 -5.45 -17.72 -0.37
CA THR A 151 -6.50 -18.43 0.38
C THR A 151 -6.13 -19.89 0.62
N ALA A 152 -5.48 -20.56 -0.32
CA ALA A 152 -4.91 -21.89 -0.10
C ALA A 152 -3.81 -21.89 0.97
N ALA A 153 -3.06 -20.80 1.10
CA ALA A 153 -2.14 -20.53 2.23
C ALA A 153 -2.86 -19.96 3.48
N GLY A 154 -4.18 -20.12 3.55
CA GLY A 154 -5.06 -19.80 4.68
C GLY A 154 -5.49 -18.35 4.79
N ALA A 155 -5.29 -17.51 3.77
CA ALA A 155 -5.81 -16.12 3.79
C ALA A 155 -7.32 -16.13 3.86
N ILE A 156 -7.90 -15.18 4.59
CA ILE A 156 -9.33 -14.94 4.57
C ILE A 156 -9.58 -13.86 3.52
N ALA A 157 -10.25 -14.24 2.44
CA ALA A 157 -10.66 -13.31 1.41
C ALA A 157 -11.93 -12.57 1.82
N GLY A 158 -11.91 -11.25 1.67
CA GLY A 158 -13.09 -10.41 1.72
C GLY A 158 -13.93 -10.55 0.44
N PRO A 159 -15.09 -9.87 0.38
CA PRO A 159 -15.89 -9.82 -0.83
C PRO A 159 -15.08 -9.15 -1.97
N PRO A 160 -15.15 -9.67 -3.21
CA PRO A 160 -14.53 -9.03 -4.35
C PRO A 160 -15.21 -7.68 -4.60
N LEU A 161 -14.40 -6.69 -4.95
CA LEU A 161 -14.84 -5.34 -5.29
C LEU A 161 -14.53 -5.09 -6.77
N GLU A 162 -15.51 -4.54 -7.46
CA GLU A 162 -15.37 -4.09 -8.84
C GLU A 162 -15.72 -2.61 -8.89
N PHE A 163 -14.90 -1.85 -9.60
CA PHE A 163 -15.07 -0.42 -9.69
C PHE A 163 -15.14 -0.02 -11.16
N ALA A 164 -16.15 0.80 -11.45
CA ALA A 164 -16.35 1.47 -12.72
C ALA A 164 -16.64 2.95 -12.42
N ASP A 165 -15.68 3.63 -11.80
CA ASP A 165 -15.76 5.04 -11.46
C ASP A 165 -14.59 5.80 -12.12
N PRO A 166 -14.86 6.74 -13.04
CA PRO A 166 -13.82 7.52 -13.72
C PRO A 166 -12.91 8.30 -12.75
N SER A 167 -13.40 8.65 -11.55
CA SER A 167 -12.61 9.35 -10.54
C SER A 167 -11.45 8.52 -9.99
N LEU A 168 -11.55 7.18 -10.05
CA LEU A 168 -10.46 6.27 -9.68
C LEU A 168 -9.29 6.38 -10.64
N GLY A 169 -9.57 6.60 -11.93
CA GLY A 169 -8.52 6.76 -12.93
C GLY A 169 -7.64 7.98 -12.66
N ALA A 170 -8.24 9.10 -12.24
CA ALA A 170 -7.49 10.29 -11.86
C ALA A 170 -6.68 10.07 -10.57
N TYR A 171 -7.26 9.39 -9.58
CA TYR A 171 -6.59 9.08 -8.31
C TYR A 171 -5.40 8.12 -8.47
N LEU A 172 -5.58 7.04 -9.23
CA LEU A 172 -4.57 6.00 -9.44
C LEU A 172 -3.58 6.33 -10.58
N ASP A 173 -3.64 7.53 -11.14
CA ASP A 173 -2.85 7.95 -12.31
C ASP A 173 -2.96 6.92 -13.46
N LEU A 174 -4.18 6.46 -13.76
CA LEU A 174 -4.44 5.51 -14.83
C LEU A 174 -4.42 6.21 -16.19
N PRO A 175 -3.78 5.61 -17.22
CA PRO A 175 -3.75 6.16 -18.58
C PRO A 175 -5.14 6.36 -19.21
N VAL A 176 -6.15 5.64 -18.71
CA VAL A 176 -7.54 5.72 -19.18
C VAL A 176 -8.45 5.79 -17.96
N ALA A 177 -9.23 6.87 -17.87
CA ALA A 177 -10.09 7.17 -16.72
C ALA A 177 -11.09 6.04 -16.40
N ASP A 178 -11.69 5.45 -17.44
CA ASP A 178 -12.75 4.44 -17.31
C ASP A 178 -12.21 3.00 -17.30
N SER A 179 -10.98 2.80 -16.82
CA SER A 179 -10.43 1.44 -16.74
C SER A 179 -11.14 0.64 -15.64
N PRO A 180 -11.71 -0.54 -15.95
CA PRO A 180 -12.30 -1.38 -14.92
C PRO A 180 -11.21 -1.81 -13.95
N LEU A 181 -11.44 -1.57 -12.66
CA LEU A 181 -10.54 -1.97 -11.58
C LEU A 181 -11.21 -3.08 -10.78
N ARG A 182 -10.45 -4.12 -10.50
CA ARG A 182 -10.86 -5.22 -9.62
C ARG A 182 -9.98 -5.25 -8.40
N MET A 183 -10.59 -5.40 -7.24
CA MET A 183 -9.89 -5.50 -5.97
C MET A 183 -10.41 -6.66 -5.13
N ILE A 184 -9.55 -7.24 -4.29
CA ILE A 184 -9.96 -8.12 -3.20
C ILE A 184 -9.02 -7.91 -2.02
N THR A 185 -9.57 -7.93 -0.82
CA THR A 185 -8.78 -7.82 0.40
C THR A 185 -8.52 -9.20 0.98
N LEU A 186 -7.30 -9.44 1.44
CA LEU A 186 -6.85 -10.68 2.07
C LEU A 186 -6.33 -10.35 3.47
N ALA A 187 -6.87 -11.02 4.48
CA ALA A 187 -6.49 -10.82 5.87
C ALA A 187 -6.01 -12.12 6.53
N SER A 188 -5.26 -11.97 7.62
CA SER A 188 -4.99 -13.04 8.57
C SER A 188 -6.20 -13.27 9.49
N GLU A 189 -6.26 -14.46 10.07
CA GLU A 189 -7.32 -14.85 11.01
C GLU A 189 -7.35 -14.00 12.28
N ASP A 190 -6.19 -13.49 12.71
CA ASP A 190 -6.10 -12.59 13.87
C ASP A 190 -6.82 -11.25 13.66
N GLY A 191 -7.20 -10.91 12.43
CA GLY A 191 -7.89 -9.68 12.05
C GLY A 191 -7.14 -8.37 12.35
N ALA A 192 -6.03 -8.45 13.08
CA ALA A 192 -5.30 -7.32 13.64
C ALA A 192 -4.06 -6.96 12.81
N SER A 193 -3.64 -7.80 11.87
CA SER A 193 -2.46 -7.52 11.04
C SER A 193 -2.78 -6.67 9.81
N THR A 194 -1.73 -6.04 9.27
CA THR A 194 -1.74 -5.39 7.95
C THR A 194 -2.31 -6.35 6.90
N ARG A 195 -3.33 -5.91 6.18
CA ARG A 195 -3.97 -6.72 5.13
C ARG A 195 -3.26 -6.57 3.79
N LEU A 196 -3.44 -7.55 2.91
CA LEU A 196 -3.04 -7.44 1.51
C LEU A 196 -4.26 -7.06 0.66
N GLU A 197 -4.11 -6.10 -0.23
CA GLU A 197 -5.12 -5.75 -1.23
C GLU A 197 -4.57 -6.06 -2.61
N LEU A 198 -5.22 -6.99 -3.32
CA LEU A 198 -4.83 -7.34 -4.67
C LEU A 198 -5.65 -6.54 -5.66
N LEU A 199 -4.97 -5.79 -6.51
CA LEU A 199 -5.53 -5.04 -7.62
C LEU A 199 -5.25 -5.73 -8.95
N SER A 200 -6.22 -5.71 -9.87
CA SER A 200 -5.99 -6.03 -11.27
C SER A 200 -6.81 -5.16 -12.20
N PHE A 201 -6.34 -5.03 -13.44
CA PHE A 201 -6.98 -4.25 -14.51
C PHE A 201 -7.32 -5.16 -15.69
N PRO A 202 -8.53 -5.75 -15.73
CA PRO A 202 -8.91 -6.70 -16.77
C PRO A 202 -8.80 -6.10 -18.18
N GLY A 203 -8.27 -6.88 -19.12
CA GLY A 203 -8.15 -6.48 -20.53
C GLY A 203 -7.08 -5.42 -20.81
N ARG A 204 -6.18 -5.14 -19.85
CA ARG A 204 -5.02 -4.26 -20.03
C ARG A 204 -3.74 -5.08 -19.96
N GLU A 205 -2.82 -4.84 -20.91
CA GLU A 205 -1.49 -5.42 -20.83
C GLU A 205 -0.70 -4.70 -19.74
N ALA A 206 -0.42 -5.41 -18.66
CA ALA A 206 0.43 -4.93 -17.59
C ALA A 206 1.89 -5.24 -17.91
N ALA A 207 2.75 -4.22 -17.88
CA ALA A 207 4.19 -4.44 -17.98
C ALA A 207 4.74 -4.90 -16.62
N VAL A 208 5.50 -6.00 -16.62
CA VAL A 208 6.38 -6.34 -15.50
C VAL A 208 7.61 -5.44 -15.62
N THR A 209 7.59 -4.27 -14.98
CA THR A 209 8.81 -3.48 -14.82
C THR A 209 9.60 -4.06 -13.65
N ALA A 210 10.71 -4.75 -13.96
CA ALA A 210 11.69 -5.20 -12.97
C ALA A 210 12.22 -3.99 -12.19
N ARG A 211 12.52 -4.17 -10.89
CA ARG A 211 13.10 -3.11 -10.06
C ARG A 211 14.08 -3.61 -9.03
N SER A 212 15.00 -2.71 -8.73
CA SER A 212 16.01 -2.80 -7.68
C SER A 212 15.80 -1.76 -6.56
N ALA A 213 14.76 -0.91 -6.63
CA ALA A 213 14.44 0.13 -5.63
C ALA A 213 12.93 0.41 -5.48
N GLY A 214 12.52 0.97 -4.33
CA GLY A 214 11.14 1.12 -3.86
C GLY A 214 10.71 0.00 -2.93
N VAL A 215 9.40 -0.24 -2.80
CA VAL A 215 8.90 -1.44 -2.11
C VAL A 215 9.24 -2.67 -2.95
N THR A 216 9.93 -3.65 -2.37
CA THR A 216 10.45 -4.83 -3.08
C THR A 216 9.90 -6.15 -2.55
N GLY A 217 9.23 -6.17 -1.40
CA GLY A 217 8.74 -7.43 -0.86
C GLY A 217 7.93 -7.29 0.41
N LEU A 218 7.36 -8.42 0.81
CA LEU A 218 6.62 -8.59 2.06
C LEU A 218 7.33 -9.63 2.94
N ARG A 219 7.38 -9.34 4.25
CA ARG A 219 7.80 -10.30 5.27
C ARG A 219 6.58 -10.79 6.01
N LEU A 220 6.29 -12.08 5.88
CA LEU A 220 5.15 -12.70 6.53
C LEU A 220 5.62 -13.49 7.77
N GLY A 221 4.67 -13.90 8.61
CA GLY A 221 4.91 -14.93 9.64
C GLY A 221 5.23 -16.33 9.10
N GLY A 222 5.44 -16.49 7.78
CA GLY A 222 6.00 -17.67 7.11
C GLY A 222 6.06 -17.46 5.60
N ASP A 223 5.79 -18.48 4.79
CA ASP A 223 6.18 -18.44 3.38
C ASP A 223 5.17 -17.71 2.47
N ILE A 224 5.69 -16.98 1.49
CA ILE A 224 4.88 -16.49 0.37
C ILE A 224 4.43 -17.71 -0.46
N PRO A 225 3.15 -17.81 -0.88
CA PRO A 225 2.68 -18.94 -1.68
C PRO A 225 3.51 -19.12 -2.96
N ALA A 226 3.89 -20.37 -3.26
CA ALA A 226 4.62 -20.68 -4.49
C ALA A 226 3.83 -20.25 -5.73
N GLY A 227 4.50 -19.57 -6.67
CA GLY A 227 3.89 -19.08 -7.90
C GLY A 227 3.15 -17.74 -7.77
N SER A 228 3.20 -17.11 -6.59
CA SER A 228 2.75 -15.74 -6.34
C SER A 228 3.58 -14.71 -7.11
N GLU A 229 2.92 -13.68 -7.63
CA GLU A 229 3.57 -12.54 -8.28
C GLU A 229 4.22 -11.54 -7.30
N ILE A 230 4.00 -11.72 -6.00
CA ILE A 230 4.53 -10.86 -4.92
C ILE A 230 5.95 -11.29 -4.50
N ALA A 231 6.37 -12.51 -4.88
CA ALA A 231 7.66 -13.10 -4.52
C ALA A 231 8.81 -12.82 -5.52
N LEU A 232 8.58 -12.01 -6.55
CA LEU A 232 9.49 -11.84 -7.69
C LEU A 232 10.66 -10.89 -7.40
#